data_AF-A0A3E2TML5-F1
#
_entry.id   AF-A0A3E2TML5-F1
#
_cell.length_a   1.000
_cell.length_b   1.000
_cell.length_c   1.000
_cell.angle_alpha   90.00
_cell.angle_beta   90.00
_cell.angle_gamma   90.00
#
_symmetry.space_group_name_H-M   'P 1'
#
loop_
_entity.id
_entity.type
_entity.pdbx_description
1 polymer ?
#
loop_
_entity_poly.entity_id
_entity_poly.type
_entity_poly.pdbx_seq_one_letter_code
_entity_poly.pdbx_strand_id
1 'polypeptide(L)' 'MRKARRLIVAIAFVLYIILLIKKVDITRSTHVILMGILFTNQAVEEWDRYVETNKKIHLFIPIATVGVIIFLIVQFI' A
#
# COMPACT_ATOMS: atom_id res chain seq x y z
N MET A 1 16.78 -1.35 -3.52
CA MET A 1 15.39 -0.85 -3.47
C MET A 1 14.49 -1.58 -2.47
N ARG A 2 14.38 -2.93 -2.47
CA ARG A 2 13.49 -3.69 -1.54
C ARG A 2 13.65 -3.33 -0.06
N LYS A 3 14.90 -3.25 0.44
CA LYS A 3 15.20 -2.88 1.84
C LYS A 3 14.75 -1.46 2.19
N ALA A 4 15.03 -0.49 1.33
CA ALA A 4 14.62 0.90 1.50
C ALA A 4 13.08 1.06 1.45
N ARG A 5 12.42 0.34 0.52
CA ARG A 5 10.95 0.31 0.42
C ARG A 5 10.30 -0.25 1.69
N ARG A 6 10.80 -1.38 2.21
CA ARG A 6 10.34 -1.95 3.49
C ARG A 6 10.55 -0.99 4.66
N LEU A 7 11.68 -0.27 4.69
CA LEU A 7 11.95 0.71 5.73
C LEU A 7 10.93 1.87 5.69
N ILE A 8 10.64 2.42 4.52
CA ILE A 8 9.65 3.49 4.33
C ILE A 8 8.26 3.02 4.81
N VAL A 9 7.87 1.79 4.46
CA VAL A 9 6.59 1.20 4.85
C VAL A 9 6.52 0.95 6.35
N ALA A 10 7.61 0.45 6.95
CA ALA A 10 7.70 0.26 8.40
C ALA A 10 7.56 1.60 9.14
N ILE A 11 8.23 2.65 8.66
CA ILE A 11 8.11 4.00 9.23
C ILE A 11 6.67 4.52 9.10
N ALA A 12 6.06 4.39 7.92
CA ALA A 12 4.67 4.81 7.69
C ALA A 12 3.69 4.06 8.62
N PHE A 13 3.90 2.76 8.83
CA PHE A 13 3.09 1.94 9.73
C PHE A 13 3.25 2.35 11.19
N VAL A 14 4.48 2.58 11.65
CA VAL A 14 4.73 3.07 13.02
C VAL A 14 4.09 4.43 13.25
N LEU A 15 4.21 5.36 12.28
CA LEU A 15 3.54 6.67 12.36
C LEU A 15 2.02 6.52 12.44
N TYR A 16 1.43 5.63 11.64
CA TYR A 16 0.00 5.35 11.69
C TYR A 16 -0.46 4.83 13.06
N ILE A 17 0.26 3.85 13.62
CA ILE A 17 -0.03 3.30 14.95
C ILE A 17 0.04 4.38 16.02
N ILE A 18 1.05 5.25 15.98
CA ILE A 18 1.18 6.38 16.93
C ILE A 18 -0.01 7.33 16.82
N LEU A 19 -0.42 7.70 15.60
CA LEU A 19 -1.57 8.58 15.37
C LEU A 19 -2.87 7.95 15.90
N LEU A 20 -3.04 6.64 15.68
CA LEU A 20 -4.21 5.88 16.12
C LEU A 20 -4.27 5.75 17.64
N ILE A 21 -3.14 5.46 18.30
CA ILE A 21 -3.03 5.42 19.77
C ILE A 21 -3.32 6.79 20.37
N LYS A 22 -2.79 7.87 19.77
CA LYS A 22 -3.03 9.24 20.22
C LYS A 22 -4.45 9.74 19.96
N LYS A 23 -5.32 8.93 19.33
CA LYS A 23 -6.69 9.32 18.93
C LYS A 23 -6.71 10.67 18.20
N VAL A 24 -5.67 10.93 17.41
CA VAL A 24 -5.65 12.12 16.55
C VAL A 24 -6.74 11.89 15.50
N ASP A 25 -7.58 12.89 15.26
CA ASP A 25 -8.52 12.85 14.14
C ASP A 25 -7.74 12.81 12.82
N ILE A 26 -7.52 11.59 12.32
CA ILE A 26 -6.86 11.37 11.06
C ILE A 26 -7.85 11.75 9.97
N THR A 27 -7.52 12.81 9.23
CA THR A 27 -8.32 13.19 8.06
C THR A 27 -8.43 12.01 7.09
N ARG A 28 -9.57 11.87 6.43
CA ARG A 28 -9.83 10.79 5.47
C ARG A 28 -8.71 10.69 4.42
N SER A 29 -8.16 11.82 3.98
CA SER A 29 -7.04 11.88 3.05
C SER A 29 -5.75 11.27 3.62
N THR A 30 -5.37 11.58 4.85
CA THR A 30 -4.18 10.97 5.50
C THR A 30 -4.33 9.46 5.63
N HIS A 31 -5.51 8.96 6.00
CA HIS A 31 -5.76 7.52 6.09
C HIS A 31 -5.66 6.84 4.72
N VAL A 32 -6.24 7.43 3.67
CA VAL A 32 -6.17 6.92 2.28
C VAL A 32 -4.72 6.88 1.79
N ILE A 33 -3.92 7.90 2.07
CA ILE A 33 -2.49 7.93 1.68
C ILE A 33 -1.71 6.79 2.35
N LEU A 34 -1.90 6.59 3.66
CA LEU A 34 -1.21 5.53 4.40
C LEU A 34 -1.59 4.13 3.91
N MET A 35 -2.89 3.90 3.66
CA MET A 35 -3.36 2.67 3.06
C MET A 35 -2.80 2.46 1.65
N GLY A 36 -2.71 3.53 0.85
CA GLY A 36 -2.11 3.50 -0.48
C GLY A 36 -0.63 3.06 -0.45
N ILE A 37 0.15 3.55 0.51
CA ILE A 37 1.56 3.15 0.68
C ILE A 37 1.67 1.65 1.00
N LEU A 38 0.83 1.15 1.91
CA LEU A 38 0.81 -0.27 2.29
C LEU A 38 0.44 -1.17 1.11
N PHE A 39 -0.68 -0.87 0.43
CA PHE A 39 -1.15 -1.64 -0.72
C PHE A 39 -0.15 -1.64 -1.86
N THR A 40 0.44 -0.48 -2.18
CA THR A 40 1.45 -0.37 -3.24
C THR A 40 2.67 -1.23 -2.90
N ASN A 41 3.16 -1.19 -1.65
CA ASN A 41 4.28 -2.04 -1.26
C ASN A 41 3.97 -3.53 -1.40
N GLN A 42 2.77 -3.96 -0.99
CA GLN A 42 2.32 -5.34 -1.13
C GLN A 42 2.23 -5.75 -2.60
N ALA A 43 1.66 -4.91 -3.46
CA ALA A 43 1.62 -5.13 -4.90
C ALA A 43 3.03 -5.31 -5.49
N VAL A 44 4.00 -4.48 -5.10
CA VAL A 44 5.36 -4.65 -5.61
C VAL A 44 6.04 -5.92 -5.08
N GLU A 45 5.84 -6.29 -3.81
CA GLU A 45 6.37 -7.56 -3.29
C GLU A 45 5.80 -8.78 -4.02
N GLU A 46 4.51 -8.77 -4.31
CA GLU A 46 3.86 -9.87 -5.00
C GLU A 46 4.20 -9.90 -6.50
N TRP A 47 4.37 -8.73 -7.12
CA TRP A 47 4.95 -8.65 -8.46
C TRP A 47 6.35 -9.26 -8.52
N ASP A 48 7.22 -8.91 -7.57
CA ASP A 48 8.57 -9.48 -7.54
C ASP A 48 8.50 -11.03 -7.38
N ARG A 49 7.59 -11.54 -6.54
CA ARG A 49 7.36 -13.00 -6.39
C ARG A 49 6.80 -13.65 -7.63
N TYR A 50 5.93 -12.96 -8.37
CA TYR A 50 5.47 -13.43 -9.67
C TYR A 50 6.64 -13.58 -10.64
N VAL A 51 7.52 -12.58 -10.72
CA VAL A 51 8.71 -12.65 -11.57
C VAL A 51 9.63 -13.80 -11.17
N GLU A 52 9.80 -14.05 -9.86
CA GLU A 52 10.64 -15.13 -9.34
C GLU A 52 10.02 -16.54 -9.54
N THR A 53 8.71 -16.69 -9.40
CA THR A 53 8.05 -18.02 -9.34
C THR A 53 7.20 -18.35 -10.57
N ASN A 54 6.91 -17.37 -11.42
CA ASN A 54 5.99 -17.42 -12.55
C ASN A 54 4.56 -17.92 -12.20
N LYS A 55 4.18 -17.89 -10.92
CA LYS A 55 2.84 -18.32 -10.47
C LYS A 55 1.86 -17.15 -10.58
N LYS A 56 0.88 -17.29 -11.47
CA LYS A 56 -0.15 -16.27 -11.74
C LYS A 56 -0.94 -15.81 -10.50
N ILE A 57 -1.01 -16.63 -9.44
CA ILE A 57 -1.66 -16.25 -8.17
C ILE A 57 -1.08 -14.96 -7.57
N HIS A 58 0.22 -14.71 -7.74
CA HIS A 58 0.87 -13.51 -7.23
C HIS A 58 0.49 -12.23 -8.00
N LEU A 59 -0.14 -12.34 -9.18
CA LEU A 59 -0.62 -11.18 -9.94
C LEU A 59 -1.94 -10.61 -9.42
N PHE A 60 -2.68 -11.37 -8.61
CA PHE A 60 -4.00 -10.95 -8.12
C PHE A 60 -3.93 -9.65 -7.33
N ILE A 61 -2.99 -9.56 -6.37
CA ILE A 61 -2.82 -8.37 -5.53
C ILE A 61 -2.40 -7.15 -6.37
N PRO A 62 -1.36 -7.20 -7.23
CA PRO A 62 -1.00 -6.09 -8.11
C PRO A 62 -2.16 -5.58 -8.96
N ILE A 63 -2.92 -6.47 -9.60
CA ILE A 63 -4.04 -6.10 -10.46
C ILE A 63 -5.16 -5.43 -9.65
N ALA A 64 -5.51 -6.01 -8.50
CA ALA A 64 -6.52 -5.43 -7.60
C ALA A 64 -6.11 -4.04 -7.10
N THR A 65 -4.82 -3.86 -6.74
CA THR A 65 -4.28 -2.56 -6.32
C THR A 65 -4.41 -1.50 -7.41
N VAL A 66 -4.12 -1.84 -8.67
CA VAL A 66 -4.32 -0.92 -9.80
C VAL A 66 -5.80 -0.54 -9.94
N GLY A 67 -6.70 -1.51 -9.85
CA GLY A 67 -8.15 -1.26 -9.92
C GLY A 67 -8.65 -0.31 -8.81
N VAL A 68 -8.17 -0.51 -7.57
CA VAL A 68 -8.49 0.37 -6.44
C VAL A 68 -7.95 1.79 -6.67
N ILE A 69 -6.72 1.93 -7.18
CA ILE A 69 -6.15 3.26 -7.47
C ILE A 69 -6.98 3.99 -8.53
N ILE A 70 -7.35 3.31 -9.61
CA ILE A 70 -8.20 3.89 -10.67
C ILE A 70 -9.56 4.32 -10.08
N PHE A 71 -10.20 3.44 -9.31
CA PHE A 71 -11.47 3.75 -8.66
C PHE A 71 -11.37 4.98 -7.74
N LEU A 72 -10.31 5.07 -6.92
CA LEU A 72 -10.08 6.22 -6.07
C LEU A 72 -9.91 7.50 -6.90
N ILE A 73 -9.08 7.47 -7.94
CA ILE A 73 -8.87 8.64 -8.82
C ILE A 73 -10.20 9.10 -9.42
N VAL A 74 -11.01 8.19 -9.94
CA VAL A 74 -12.33 8.51 -10.53
C VAL A 74 -13.30 9.10 -9.51
N GLN A 75 -13.26 8.69 -8.23
CA GLN A 75 -14.13 9.23 -7.19
C GLN A 75 -13.68 10.59 -6.65
N PHE A 76 -12.42 10.96 -6.84
CA PHE A 76 -11.82 12.21 -6.33
C PHE A 76 -11.63 13.29 -7.40
N ILE A 77 -11.89 12.98 -8.68
CA ILE A 77 -12.02 13.94 -9.81
C ILE A 77 -13.48 14.35 -9.94
#